data_AF-D6PB98-F1
#
_entry.id   AF-D6PB98-F1
#
_cell.length_a   1.000
_cell.length_b   1.000
_cell.length_c   1.000
_cell.angle_alpha   90.00
_cell.angle_beta   90.00
_cell.angle_gamma   90.00
#
_symmetry.space_group_name_H-M   'P 1'
#
loop_
_entity.id
_entity.type
_entity.pdbx_description
1 polymer ?
#
loop_
_entity_poly.entity_id
_entity_poly.type
_entity_poly.pdbx_seq_one_letter_code
_entity_poly.pdbx_strand_id
1 'polypeptide(L)'
;MVEIQCPHCEEDIELEDGTSGLFDCPHCDKEFSWGSGTKWTLNNVLKWVGTIGTAIIIIGLVLLIIIWYDLTKDGSGCASEMCYDGLAILLPIGIILLGLSIHLILLVIRVIRKMIEES
;
A
#
# COMPACT_ATOMS: atom_id res chain seq x y z
N MET A 1 -5.68 33.59 -8.88
CA MET A 1 -6.66 33.03 -9.81
C MET A 1 -5.85 32.28 -10.86
N VAL A 2 -6.19 31.02 -11.10
CA VAL A 2 -5.52 30.17 -12.07
C VAL A 2 -6.52 29.89 -13.19
N GLU A 3 -6.13 30.21 -14.41
CA GLU A 3 -6.86 29.82 -15.61
C GLU A 3 -6.56 28.35 -15.89
N ILE A 4 -7.61 27.53 -15.91
CA ILE A 4 -7.49 26.10 -16.20
C ILE A 4 -8.42 25.78 -17.36
N GLN A 5 -8.03 24.81 -18.18
CA GLN A 5 -8.85 24.40 -19.29
C GLN A 5 -9.81 23.29 -18.85
N CYS A 6 -11.11 23.46 -19.15
CA CYS A 6 -12.09 22.42 -18.85
C CYS A 6 -11.84 21.16 -19.72
N PRO A 7 -11.73 19.95 -19.14
CA PRO A 7 -11.47 18.72 -19.90
C PRO A 7 -12.65 18.28 -20.79
N HIS A 8 -13.82 18.90 -20.66
CA HIS A 8 -15.03 18.51 -21.40
C HIS A 8 -15.36 19.42 -22.58
N CYS A 9 -14.98 20.70 -22.52
CA CYS A 9 -15.29 21.69 -23.55
C CYS A 9 -14.07 22.50 -24.00
N GLU A 10 -12.89 22.23 -23.45
CA GLU A 10 -11.62 22.90 -23.79
C GLU A 10 -11.62 24.42 -23.58
N GLU A 11 -12.62 24.92 -22.84
CA GLU A 11 -12.81 26.33 -22.55
C GLU A 11 -12.12 26.69 -21.24
N ASP A 12 -11.47 27.85 -21.21
CA ASP A 12 -10.70 28.31 -20.07
C ASP A 12 -11.62 28.85 -18.97
N ILE A 13 -11.37 28.42 -17.74
CA ILE A 13 -12.15 28.80 -16.55
C ILE A 13 -11.23 29.31 -15.46
N GLU A 14 -11.64 30.40 -14.82
CA GLU A 14 -10.89 31.00 -13.73
C GLU A 14 -11.29 30.35 -12.40
N LEU A 15 -10.32 29.74 -11.73
CA LEU A 15 -10.49 29.19 -10.38
C LEU A 15 -9.60 29.91 -9.37
N GLU A 16 -10.03 29.93 -8.12
CA GLU A 16 -9.24 30.53 -7.05
C GLU A 16 -8.01 29.67 -6.74
N ASP A 17 -6.85 30.32 -6.58
CA ASP A 17 -5.58 29.63 -6.37
C ASP A 17 -5.63 28.80 -5.09
N GLY A 18 -5.20 27.54 -5.19
CA GLY A 18 -5.18 26.62 -4.05
C GLY A 18 -6.52 25.98 -3.70
N THR A 19 -7.58 26.22 -4.49
CA THR A 19 -8.82 25.47 -4.35
C THR A 19 -8.69 24.08 -4.98
N SER A 20 -9.26 23.07 -4.30
CA SER A 20 -9.26 21.68 -4.78
C SER A 20 -10.56 21.00 -4.40
N GLY A 21 -11.13 20.21 -5.32
CA GLY A 21 -12.46 19.63 -5.18
C GLY A 21 -13.11 19.28 -6.52
N LEU A 22 -14.41 19.01 -6.47
CA LEU A 22 -15.26 18.90 -7.67
C LEU A 22 -15.76 20.31 -8.00
N PHE A 23 -15.62 20.71 -9.26
CA PHE A 23 -16.07 22.00 -9.76
C PHE A 23 -16.99 21.80 -10.96
N ASP A 24 -18.00 22.64 -11.05
CA ASP A 24 -18.89 22.71 -12.19
C ASP A 24 -18.31 23.66 -13.24
N CYS A 25 -18.23 23.21 -14.49
CA CYS A 25 -17.83 24.09 -15.58
C CYS A 25 -19.00 25.02 -15.96
N PRO A 26 -18.85 26.36 -15.90
CA PRO A 26 -19.91 27.30 -16.25
C PRO A 26 -20.27 27.32 -17.75
N HIS A 27 -19.45 26.68 -18.59
CA HIS A 27 -19.67 26.64 -20.04
C HIS A 27 -20.44 25.42 -20.52
N CYS A 28 -20.25 24.27 -19.87
CA CYS A 28 -20.85 23.00 -20.29
C CYS A 28 -21.65 22.29 -19.19
N ASP A 29 -21.78 22.90 -18.01
CA ASP A 29 -22.50 22.38 -16.83
C ASP A 29 -22.08 20.96 -16.40
N LYS A 30 -20.86 20.54 -16.80
CA LYS A 30 -20.29 19.25 -16.42
C LYS A 30 -19.33 19.42 -15.26
N GLU A 31 -19.43 18.47 -14.33
CA GLU A 31 -18.55 18.36 -13.17
C GLU A 31 -17.16 17.86 -13.61
N PHE A 32 -16.10 18.42 -13.04
CA PHE A 32 -14.75 17.92 -13.17
C PHE A 32 -13.96 18.11 -11.87
N SER A 33 -12.95 17.27 -11.65
CA SER A 33 -12.11 17.32 -10.46
C SER A 33 -10.90 18.21 -10.72
N TRP A 34 -10.62 19.15 -9.80
CA TRP A 34 -9.43 19.99 -9.84
C TRP A 34 -8.72 20.01 -8.48
N GLY A 35 -7.39 20.03 -8.50
CA GLY A 35 -6.55 20.11 -7.31
C GLY A 35 -6.38 18.80 -6.50
N SER A 36 -5.39 18.82 -5.60
CA SER A 36 -4.77 17.63 -4.99
C SER A 36 -5.50 17.03 -3.77
N GLY A 37 -6.84 17.00 -3.77
CA GLY A 37 -7.66 16.51 -2.65
C GLY A 37 -7.39 15.05 -2.21
N THR A 38 -6.64 14.28 -2.99
CA THR A 38 -6.30 12.87 -2.70
C THR A 38 -4.92 12.70 -2.04
N LYS A 39 -4.01 13.68 -2.08
CA LYS A 39 -2.61 13.51 -1.65
C LYS A 39 -2.48 13.26 -0.14
N TRP A 40 -3.29 13.96 0.67
CA TRP A 40 -3.26 13.83 2.13
C TRP A 40 -3.76 12.46 2.60
N THR A 41 -4.90 12.02 2.06
CA THR A 41 -5.50 10.72 2.39
C THR A 41 -4.62 9.55 1.92
N LEU A 42 -4.04 9.65 0.71
CA LEU A 42 -3.16 8.61 0.19
C LEU A 42 -1.87 8.46 0.99
N ASN A 43 -1.25 9.56 1.44
CA ASN A 43 -0.01 9.47 2.24
C ASN A 43 -0.23 8.79 3.58
N ASN A 44 -1.34 9.10 4.26
CA ASN A 44 -1.69 8.41 5.50
C ASN A 44 -1.96 6.93 5.22
N VAL A 45 -2.76 6.58 4.22
CA VAL A 45 -3.04 5.19 3.86
C VAL A 45 -1.76 4.42 3.53
N LEU A 46 -0.89 4.96 2.68
CA LEU A 46 0.38 4.31 2.30
C LEU A 46 1.31 4.11 3.51
N LYS A 47 1.32 5.07 4.46
CA LYS A 47 2.10 4.94 5.70
C LYS A 47 1.55 3.81 6.58
N TRP A 48 0.23 3.76 6.78
CA TRP A 48 -0.43 2.70 7.55
C TRP A 48 -0.25 1.32 6.91
N VAL A 49 -0.38 1.21 5.58
CA VAL A 49 -0.14 -0.05 4.84
C VAL A 49 1.30 -0.52 5.02
N GLY A 50 2.26 0.40 5.00
CA GLY A 50 3.66 0.09 5.31
C GLY A 50 3.83 -0.47 6.72
N THR A 51 3.25 0.20 7.72
CA THR A 51 3.29 -0.26 9.12
C THR A 51 2.68 -1.66 9.28
N ILE A 52 1.54 -1.92 8.64
CA ILE A 52 0.88 -3.24 8.65
C ILE A 52 1.78 -4.28 7.99
N GLY A 53 2.38 -3.98 6.84
CA GLY A 53 3.33 -4.86 6.18
C GLY A 53 4.51 -5.23 7.08
N THR A 54 5.06 -4.28 7.84
CA THR A 54 6.17 -4.55 8.77
C THR A 54 5.72 -5.46 9.91
N ALA A 55 4.53 -5.22 10.48
CA ALA A 55 3.96 -6.06 11.52
C ALA A 55 3.76 -7.52 11.04
N ILE A 56 3.28 -7.71 9.81
CA ILE A 56 3.11 -9.04 9.20
C ILE A 56 4.45 -9.79 9.11
N ILE A 57 5.52 -9.12 8.69
CA ILE A 57 6.86 -9.72 8.64
C ILE A 57 7.32 -10.15 10.04
N ILE A 58 7.14 -9.28 11.04
CA ILE A 58 7.51 -9.59 12.44
C ILE A 58 6.73 -10.80 12.95
N ILE A 59 5.42 -10.87 12.69
CA ILE A 59 4.59 -12.02 13.07
C ILE A 59 5.10 -13.30 12.41
N GLY A 60 5.41 -13.26 11.10
CA GLY A 60 5.98 -14.39 10.39
C GLY A 60 7.32 -14.86 10.99
N LEU A 61 8.21 -13.93 11.36
CA LEU A 61 9.48 -14.25 12.01
C LEU A 61 9.31 -14.84 13.41
N VAL A 62 8.39 -14.32 14.22
CA VAL A 62 8.09 -14.85 15.56
C VAL A 62 7.56 -16.28 15.45
N LEU A 63 6.64 -16.56 14.53
CA LEU A 63 6.13 -17.90 14.28
C LEU A 63 7.25 -18.86 13.84
N LEU A 64 8.16 -18.40 12.99
CA LEU A 64 9.34 -19.18 12.58
C LEU A 64 10.22 -19.52 13.80
N ILE A 65 10.47 -18.55 14.68
CA ILE A 65 11.29 -18.76 15.90
C ILE A 65 10.63 -19.77 16.85
N ILE A 66 9.30 -19.71 17.03
CA ILE A 66 8.55 -20.66 17.87
C ILE A 66 8.70 -22.08 17.31
N ILE A 67 8.41 -22.25 16.01
CA ILE A 67 8.56 -23.55 15.32
C ILE A 67 9.99 -24.07 15.45
N TRP A 68 10.98 -23.19 15.32
CA TRP A 68 12.39 -23.56 15.46
C TRP A 68 12.73 -23.99 16.89
N TYR A 69 12.23 -23.28 17.91
CA TYR A 69 12.43 -23.65 19.30
C TYR A 69 11.85 -25.05 19.60
N ASP A 70 10.62 -25.32 19.16
CA ASP A 70 9.97 -26.62 19.32
C ASP A 70 10.78 -27.74 18.63
N LEU A 71 11.24 -27.50 17.38
CA LEU A 71 12.10 -28.43 16.64
C LEU A 71 13.43 -28.72 17.35
N THR A 72 13.99 -27.76 18.07
CA THR A 72 15.28 -27.94 18.77
C THR A 72 15.16 -28.55 20.17
N LYS A 73 13.96 -28.52 20.78
CA LYS A 73 13.74 -28.95 22.16
C LYS A 73 13.47 -30.46 22.26
N ASP A 74 12.89 -31.06 21.24
CA ASP A 74 12.57 -32.49 21.25
C ASP A 74 13.76 -33.33 20.76
N GLY A 75 14.60 -33.76 21.72
CA GLY A 75 15.63 -34.78 21.51
C GLY A 75 15.09 -36.21 21.33
N SER A 76 13.80 -36.39 21.07
CA SER A 76 13.15 -37.69 20.95
C SER A 76 12.10 -37.66 19.84
N GLY A 77 12.23 -38.62 18.91
CA GLY A 77 11.34 -38.78 17.76
C GLY A 77 9.86 -38.69 18.11
N CYS A 78 9.19 -37.84 17.32
CA CYS A 78 7.79 -37.80 16.95
C CYS A 78 6.86 -38.76 17.71
N ALA A 79 6.06 -38.21 18.62
CA ALA A 79 4.91 -38.91 19.18
C ALA A 79 3.71 -37.97 19.35
N SER A 80 3.09 -37.57 18.24
CA SER A 80 1.64 -37.63 18.04
C SER A 80 1.23 -37.06 16.68
N GLU A 81 0.37 -37.81 16.02
CA GLU A 81 -0.40 -37.63 14.79
C GLU A 81 -0.57 -36.17 14.31
N MET A 82 0.36 -35.71 13.47
CA MET A 82 0.13 -34.96 12.21
C MET A 82 1.47 -34.38 11.73
N CYS A 83 2.24 -35.15 10.96
CA CYS A 83 3.45 -34.66 10.29
C CYS A 83 3.13 -33.56 9.27
N TYR A 84 3.20 -32.30 9.72
CA TYR A 84 3.37 -31.11 8.89
C TYR A 84 4.87 -30.78 8.74
N ASP A 85 5.75 -31.77 8.52
CA ASP A 85 7.22 -31.56 8.61
C ASP A 85 7.78 -30.58 7.56
N GLY A 86 7.12 -30.42 6.41
CA GLY A 86 7.46 -29.39 5.42
C GLY A 86 6.46 -28.23 5.34
N LEU A 87 5.19 -28.50 5.63
CA LEU A 87 4.10 -27.53 5.45
C LEU A 87 3.99 -26.54 6.63
N ALA A 88 4.46 -26.90 7.83
CA ALA A 88 4.50 -25.98 8.96
C ALA A 88 5.45 -24.79 8.73
N ILE A 89 6.53 -24.99 7.99
CA ILE A 89 7.52 -23.94 7.65
C ILE A 89 7.03 -23.10 6.45
N LEU A 90 6.19 -23.66 5.57
CA LEU A 90 5.61 -22.92 4.45
C LEU A 90 4.68 -21.79 4.90
N LEU A 91 3.98 -21.95 6.02
CA LEU A 91 3.08 -20.95 6.58
C LEU A 91 3.81 -19.64 6.98
N PRO A 92 4.83 -19.65 7.85
CA PRO A 92 5.58 -18.42 8.20
C PRO A 92 6.34 -17.85 7.01
N ILE A 93 6.87 -18.69 6.11
CA ILE A 93 7.50 -18.22 4.86
C ILE A 93 6.49 -17.45 4.00
N GLY A 94 5.28 -18.00 3.83
CA GLY A 94 4.20 -17.33 3.10
C GLY A 94 3.84 -15.96 3.69
N ILE A 95 3.72 -15.87 5.02
CA ILE A 95 3.45 -14.60 5.71
C ILE A 95 4.55 -13.57 5.46
N ILE A 96 5.82 -13.98 5.53
CA ILE A 96 6.96 -13.09 5.26
C ILE A 96 6.94 -12.61 3.81
N LEU A 97 6.66 -13.51 2.86
CA LEU A 97 6.55 -13.17 1.43
C LEU A 97 5.41 -12.18 1.15
N LEU A 98 4.26 -12.34 1.82
CA LEU A 98 3.15 -11.38 1.75
C LEU A 98 3.54 -10.00 2.30
N GLY A 99 4.23 -9.95 3.44
CA GLY A 99 4.73 -8.71 4.00
C GLY A 99 5.76 -8.01 3.09
N LEU A 100 6.62 -8.80 2.44
CA LEU A 100 7.66 -8.29 1.53
C LEU A 100 7.07 -7.78 0.21
N SER A 101 6.08 -8.46 -0.36
CA SER A 101 5.38 -8.00 -1.57
C SER A 101 4.66 -6.66 -1.33
N ILE A 102 4.05 -6.45 -0.16
CA ILE A 102 3.47 -5.16 0.23
C ILE A 102 4.53 -4.05 0.22
N HIS A 103 5.73 -4.30 0.77
CA HIS A 103 6.81 -3.30 0.75
C HIS A 103 7.31 -2.99 -0.66
N LEU A 104 7.44 -4.01 -1.52
CA LEU A 104 7.81 -3.81 -2.92
C LEU A 104 6.80 -2.94 -3.66
N ILE A 105 5.50 -3.21 -3.48
CA ILE A 105 4.43 -2.40 -4.07
C ILE A 105 4.52 -0.95 -3.59
N LEU A 106 4.75 -0.71 -2.29
CA LEU A 106 4.92 0.65 -1.77
C LEU A 106 6.15 1.36 -2.32
N LEU A 107 7.26 0.63 -2.58
CA LEU A 107 8.45 1.19 -3.24
C LEU A 107 8.15 1.58 -4.68
N VAL A 108 7.46 0.73 -5.44
CA VAL A 108 7.05 1.03 -6.82
C VAL A 108 6.16 2.28 -6.85
N ILE A 109 5.16 2.38 -5.96
CA ILE A 109 4.30 3.57 -5.85
C ILE A 109 5.12 4.83 -5.55
N ARG A 110 6.12 4.74 -4.65
CA ARG A 110 7.01 5.87 -4.35
C ARG A 110 7.84 6.28 -5.57
N VAL A 111 8.38 5.33 -6.33
CA VAL A 111 9.15 5.60 -7.54
C VAL A 111 8.28 6.27 -8.60
N ILE A 112 7.08 5.73 -8.88
CA ILE A 112 6.16 6.33 -9.85
C ILE A 112 5.82 7.76 -9.47
N ARG A 113 5.51 8.02 -8.19
CA ARG A 113 5.22 9.38 -7.72
C ARG A 113 6.39 10.32 -7.97
N LYS A 114 7.61 9.87 -7.68
CA LYS A 114 8.81 10.68 -7.91
C LYS A 114 8.95 11.04 -9.39
N MET A 115 8.68 10.09 -10.29
CA MET A 115 8.74 10.34 -11.74
C MET A 115 7.69 11.36 -12.21
N ILE A 116 6.48 11.34 -11.63
CA ILE A 116 5.41 12.31 -11.95
C ILE A 116 5.76 13.71 -11.42
N GLU A 117 6.42 13.82 -10.27
CA GLU A 117 6.84 15.12 -9.72
C GLU A 117 8.03 15.72 -10.49
N GLU A 118 8.80 14.92 -11.23
CA GLU A 118 9.93 15.36 -12.05
C GLU A 118 9.55 15.66 -13.53
N SER A 119 8.33 15.32 -13.97
CA SER A 119 7.82 15.54 -15.34
C SER A 119 6.98 16.81 -15.45
#